data_AF-A0A7S0G697-F1
#
_entry.id   AF-A0A7S0G697-F1
#
_cell.length_a   1.000
_cell.length_b   1.000
_cell.length_c   1.000
_cell.angle_alpha   90.00
_cell.angle_beta   90.00
_cell.angle_gamma   90.00
#
_symmetry.space_group_name_H-M   'P 1'
#
loop_
_entity.id
_entity.type
_entity.pdbx_description
1 polymer ?
#
loop_
_entity_poly.entity_id
_entity_poly.type
_entity_poly.pdbx_seq_one_letter_code
_entity_poly.pdbx_strand_id
1 'polypeptide(L)'
;PGVPLGGEFEHECPVGRPIGYFVEWIIPLALFCKNSVSIKFHGVTNSESALAVDSIQSTTIPLLRRVAGVNLSVKLVKRGAEPGGGGLIIFTCQTAKSIPPLELTDAGVVKRIRGVAYSTRV
;
A
#
# COMPACT_ATOMS: atom_id res chain seq x y z
N PRO A 1 14.99 19.86 3.38
CA PRO A 1 13.76 19.21 2.88
C PRO A 1 12.90 20.21 2.08
N GLY A 2 12.41 19.80 0.90
CA GLY A 2 11.56 20.63 0.02
C GLY A 2 10.11 20.13 -0.03
N VAL A 3 9.29 20.76 -0.88
CA VAL A 3 7.87 20.38 -1.06
C VAL A 3 7.77 19.07 -1.87
N PRO A 4 7.04 18.05 -1.38
CA PRO A 4 6.81 16.82 -2.15
C PRO A 4 5.89 17.11 -3.36
N LEU A 5 6.42 16.88 -4.57
CA LEU A 5 5.73 17.26 -5.81
C LEU A 5 4.71 16.20 -6.29
N GLY A 6 4.93 14.92 -6.00
CA GLY A 6 4.21 13.82 -6.63
C GLY A 6 4.59 13.62 -8.11
N GLY A 7 3.94 12.69 -8.79
CA GLY A 7 4.30 12.24 -10.14
C GLY A 7 4.35 10.72 -10.30
N GLU A 8 4.98 10.27 -11.38
CA GLU A 8 5.22 8.86 -11.67
C GLU A 8 6.62 8.45 -11.23
N PHE A 9 6.73 7.32 -10.53
CA PHE A 9 7.99 6.79 -10.04
C PHE A 9 8.05 5.28 -10.21
N GLU A 10 9.27 4.77 -10.24
CA GLU A 10 9.57 3.34 -10.20
C GLU A 10 10.62 3.12 -9.12
N HIS A 11 10.41 2.09 -8.30
CA HIS A 11 11.28 1.77 -7.18
C HIS A 11 11.55 0.27 -7.12
N GLU A 12 12.83 -0.08 -7.17
CA GLU A 12 13.31 -1.43 -6.91
C GLU A 12 13.54 -1.61 -5.41
N CYS A 13 12.67 -2.37 -4.77
CA CYS A 13 12.79 -2.71 -3.36
C CYS A 13 13.89 -3.77 -3.17
N PRO A 14 14.83 -3.57 -2.24
CA PRO A 14 15.85 -4.56 -1.93
C PRO A 14 15.21 -5.82 -1.34
N VAL A 15 15.78 -7.00 -1.62
CA VAL A 15 15.22 -8.29 -1.17
C VAL A 15 15.05 -8.36 0.35
N GLY A 16 15.91 -7.71 1.13
CA GLY A 16 15.83 -7.68 2.59
C GLY A 16 14.69 -6.82 3.17
N ARG A 17 13.94 -6.08 2.34
CA ARG A 17 12.76 -5.32 2.76
C ARG A 17 11.63 -5.50 1.72
N PRO A 18 10.52 -6.17 2.09
CA PRO A 18 9.42 -6.37 1.17
C PRO A 18 8.75 -5.05 0.80
N ILE A 19 8.04 -5.06 -0.32
CA ILE A 19 7.33 -3.90 -0.88
C ILE A 19 6.39 -3.25 0.14
N GLY A 20 5.71 -4.06 0.97
CA GLY A 20 4.74 -3.55 1.95
C GLY A 20 5.33 -2.53 2.92
N TYR A 21 6.60 -2.69 3.29
CA TYR A 21 7.32 -1.71 4.12
C TYR A 21 7.33 -0.33 3.46
N PHE A 22 7.69 -0.25 2.18
CA PHE A 22 7.76 1.02 1.46
C PHE A 22 6.38 1.65 1.24
N VAL A 23 5.37 0.81 0.94
CA VAL A 23 4.01 1.29 0.73
C VAL A 23 3.42 1.90 1.99
N GLU A 24 3.68 1.31 3.16
CA GLU A 24 3.20 1.85 4.44
C GLU A 24 3.70 3.29 4.68
N TRP A 25 4.98 3.55 4.41
CA TRP A 25 5.58 4.88 4.57
C TRP A 25 5.23 5.85 3.44
N ILE A 26 4.98 5.37 2.23
CA ILE A 26 4.66 6.26 1.10
C ILE A 26 3.22 6.77 1.15
N ILE A 27 2.29 6.02 1.76
CA ILE A 27 0.89 6.43 1.91
C ILE A 27 0.76 7.82 2.54
N PRO A 28 1.29 8.10 3.75
CA PRO A 28 1.13 9.42 4.38
C PRO A 28 1.81 10.52 3.57
N LEU A 29 2.92 10.25 2.89
CA LEU A 29 3.59 11.24 2.04
C LEU A 29 2.79 11.55 0.77
N ALA A 30 2.29 10.52 0.10
CA ALA A 30 1.56 10.64 -1.15
C ALA A 30 0.25 11.41 -1.02
N LEU A 31 -0.38 11.35 0.16
CA LEU A 31 -1.60 12.11 0.46
C LEU A 31 -1.39 13.63 0.42
N PHE A 32 -0.17 14.12 0.71
CA PHE A 32 0.14 15.56 0.81
C PHE A 32 1.07 16.06 -0.31
N CYS A 33 1.28 15.27 -1.35
CA CYS A 33 2.00 15.71 -2.54
C CYS A 33 1.21 16.76 -3.32
N LYS A 34 1.90 17.70 -3.99
CA LYS A 34 1.25 18.72 -4.84
C LYS A 34 0.43 18.10 -5.99
N ASN A 35 0.93 17.01 -6.57
CA ASN A 35 0.28 16.25 -7.64
C ASN A 35 0.00 14.81 -7.18
N SER A 36 -0.88 14.13 -7.92
CA SER A 36 -1.12 12.70 -7.72
C SER A 36 0.16 11.87 -7.87
N VAL A 37 0.21 10.77 -7.14
CA VAL A 37 1.36 9.86 -7.09
C VAL A 37 0.99 8.54 -7.74
N SER A 38 1.86 8.03 -8.60
CA SER A 38 1.81 6.69 -9.17
C SER A 38 3.18 6.05 -9.04
N ILE A 39 3.29 4.92 -8.36
CA ILE A 39 4.57 4.27 -8.10
C ILE A 39 4.48 2.80 -8.45
N LYS A 40 5.41 2.34 -9.29
CA LYS A 40 5.66 0.92 -9.52
C LYS A 40 6.71 0.45 -8.53
N PHE A 41 6.36 -0.53 -7.71
CA PHE A 41 7.30 -1.16 -6.79
C PHE A 41 7.63 -2.57 -7.27
N HIS A 42 8.93 -2.86 -7.36
CA HIS A 42 9.47 -4.16 -7.75
C HIS A 42 10.11 -4.85 -6.55
N GLY A 43 9.89 -6.15 -6.37
CA GLY A 43 10.52 -6.89 -5.27
C GLY A 43 9.63 -7.95 -4.63
N VAL A 44 9.86 -8.20 -3.33
CA VAL A 44 9.13 -9.21 -2.55
C VAL A 44 7.76 -8.67 -2.14
N THR A 45 6.69 -9.38 -2.50
CA THR A 45 5.31 -8.95 -2.25
C THR A 45 4.74 -9.39 -0.91
N ASN A 46 5.37 -10.38 -0.28
CA ASN A 46 4.97 -10.90 1.03
C ASN A 46 6.20 -11.49 1.73
N SER A 47 6.39 -11.13 2.99
CA SER A 47 7.47 -11.58 3.87
C SER A 47 6.99 -11.38 5.30
N GLU A 48 7.52 -12.15 6.24
CA GLU A 48 7.17 -12.02 7.67
C GLU A 48 7.65 -10.70 8.29
N SER A 49 8.61 -10.04 7.62
CA SER A 49 9.26 -8.82 8.11
C SER A 49 8.44 -7.52 7.93
N ALA A 50 7.34 -7.55 7.17
CA ALA A 50 6.45 -6.40 7.00
C ALA A 50 5.02 -6.81 6.59
N LEU A 51 4.13 -5.82 6.50
CA LEU A 51 2.77 -6.03 6.00
C LEU A 51 2.77 -6.64 4.58
N ALA A 52 1.98 -7.71 4.40
CA ALA A 52 1.71 -8.25 3.08
C ALA A 52 0.98 -7.22 2.21
N VAL A 53 1.27 -7.21 0.91
CA VAL A 53 0.53 -6.38 -0.06
C VAL A 53 -0.98 -6.66 -0.01
N ASP A 54 -1.39 -7.91 0.24
CA ASP A 54 -2.80 -8.29 0.37
C ASP A 54 -3.47 -7.65 1.59
N SER A 55 -2.76 -7.56 2.72
CA SER A 55 -3.28 -6.91 3.93
C SER A 55 -3.48 -5.42 3.70
N ILE A 56 -2.55 -4.77 3.01
CA ILE A 56 -2.68 -3.35 2.63
C ILE A 56 -3.90 -3.16 1.72
N GLN A 57 -4.04 -3.99 0.69
CA GLN A 57 -5.13 -3.90 -0.29
C GLN A 57 -6.51 -4.19 0.32
N SER A 58 -6.60 -5.15 1.25
CA SER A 58 -7.86 -5.59 1.85
C SER A 58 -8.28 -4.79 3.08
N THR A 59 -7.33 -4.18 3.80
CA THR A 59 -7.57 -3.52 5.08
C THR A 59 -7.23 -2.04 5.04
N THR A 60 -5.96 -1.69 4.79
CA THR A 60 -5.48 -0.31 4.88
C THR A 60 -6.12 0.61 3.84
N ILE A 61 -6.17 0.18 2.57
CA ILE A 61 -6.74 0.98 1.47
C ILE A 61 -8.24 1.24 1.68
N PRO A 62 -9.10 0.22 1.94
CA PRO A 62 -10.53 0.46 2.17
C PRO A 62 -10.80 1.29 3.43
N LEU A 63 -10.00 1.10 4.49
CA LEU A 63 -10.12 1.89 5.72
C LEU A 63 -9.87 3.37 5.41
N LEU A 64 -8.74 3.71 4.80
CA LEU A 64 -8.39 5.09 4.47
C LEU A 64 -9.41 5.75 3.52
N ARG A 65 -9.87 5.02 2.50
CA ARG A 65 -10.96 5.51 1.62
C ARG A 65 -12.22 5.85 2.40
N ARG A 66 -12.62 4.96 3.32
CA ARG A 66 -13.86 5.12 4.10
C ARG A 66 -13.75 6.24 5.11
N VAL A 67 -12.63 6.34 5.81
CA VAL A 67 -12.54 7.19 7.00
C VAL A 67 -11.89 8.53 6.74
N ALA A 68 -10.93 8.58 5.82
CA ALA A 68 -10.24 9.81 5.45
C ALA A 68 -10.76 10.41 4.13
N GLY A 69 -11.64 9.71 3.40
CA GLY A 69 -12.20 10.20 2.14
C GLY A 69 -11.18 10.32 1.01
N VAL A 70 -10.04 9.63 1.14
CA VAL A 70 -8.90 9.73 0.23
C VAL A 70 -8.98 8.69 -0.89
N ASN A 71 -8.53 9.05 -2.09
CA ASN A 71 -8.53 8.14 -3.23
C ASN A 71 -7.13 7.57 -3.48
N LEU A 72 -6.87 6.38 -2.95
CA LEU A 72 -5.65 5.62 -3.17
C LEU A 72 -5.96 4.18 -3.54
N SER A 73 -5.07 3.51 -4.26
CA SER A 73 -5.22 2.11 -4.63
C SER A 73 -3.86 1.39 -4.69
N VAL A 74 -3.89 0.08 -4.44
CA VAL A 74 -2.76 -0.81 -4.66
C VAL A 74 -3.23 -1.93 -5.57
N LYS A 75 -2.59 -2.07 -6.72
CA LYS A 75 -2.83 -3.16 -7.67
C LYS A 75 -1.62 -4.09 -7.68
N LEU A 76 -1.81 -5.30 -7.20
CA LEU A 76 -0.83 -6.38 -7.37
C LEU A 76 -0.86 -6.87 -8.83
N VAL A 77 0.26 -6.73 -9.53
CA VAL A 77 0.40 -7.15 -10.95
C VAL A 77 1.09 -8.51 -11.03
N LYS A 78 2.14 -8.71 -10.23
CA LYS A 78 2.91 -9.95 -10.20
C LYS A 78 3.35 -10.26 -8.77
N ARG A 79 3.23 -11.52 -8.35
CA ARG A 79 3.74 -11.99 -7.05
C ARG A 79 5.25 -12.16 -7.13
N GLY A 80 5.92 -11.83 -6.02
CA GLY A 80 7.34 -12.09 -5.81
C GLY A 80 7.58 -12.61 -4.40
N ALA A 81 8.46 -13.61 -4.27
CA ALA A 81 8.80 -14.26 -3.02
C ALA A 81 10.32 -14.30 -2.83
N GLU A 82 10.77 -14.35 -1.58
CA GLU A 82 12.18 -14.57 -1.26
C GLU A 82 12.64 -15.95 -1.74
N PRO A 83 13.91 -16.11 -2.20
CA PRO A 83 14.94 -15.08 -2.32
C PRO A 83 14.94 -14.31 -3.66
N GLY A 84 14.22 -14.79 -4.68
CA GLY A 84 14.29 -14.25 -6.04
C GLY A 84 13.56 -12.92 -6.27
N GLY A 85 12.60 -12.56 -5.40
CA GLY A 85 11.79 -11.36 -5.54
C GLY A 85 10.95 -11.40 -6.83
N GLY A 86 11.08 -10.36 -7.66
CA GLY A 86 10.46 -10.31 -9.00
C GLY A 86 8.96 -10.02 -9.04
N GLY A 87 8.38 -9.62 -7.91
CA GLY A 87 7.01 -9.14 -7.82
C GLY A 87 6.89 -7.70 -8.30
N LEU A 88 5.67 -7.30 -8.64
CA LEU A 88 5.33 -5.97 -9.13
C LEU A 88 3.98 -5.56 -8.57
N ILE A 89 3.94 -4.37 -7.96
CA ILE A 89 2.69 -3.69 -7.62
C ILE A 89 2.68 -2.29 -8.20
N ILE A 90 1.47 -1.76 -8.40
CA ILE A 90 1.24 -0.38 -8.78
C ILE A 90 0.45 0.28 -7.66
N PHE A 91 1.07 1.26 -6.99
CA PHE A 91 0.42 2.13 -6.03
C PHE A 91 -0.01 3.42 -6.73
N THR A 92 -1.25 3.85 -6.51
CA THR A 92 -1.72 5.16 -6.97
C THR A 92 -2.41 5.90 -5.84
N CYS A 93 -2.23 7.22 -5.78
CA CYS A 93 -2.82 8.08 -4.76
C CYS A 93 -3.11 9.46 -5.33
N GLN A 94 -4.33 9.95 -5.15
CA GLN A 94 -4.67 11.35 -5.39
C GLN A 94 -4.33 12.18 -4.14
N THR A 95 -3.99 13.45 -4.34
CA THR A 95 -3.75 14.39 -3.25
C THR A 95 -5.02 14.59 -2.42
N ALA A 96 -4.88 14.50 -1.10
CA ALA A 96 -5.95 14.82 -0.17
C ALA A 96 -6.03 16.34 0.01
N LYS A 97 -7.25 16.90 -0.07
CA LYS A 97 -7.48 18.32 0.26
C LYS A 97 -7.52 18.55 1.78
N SER A 98 -8.16 17.63 2.48
CA SER A 98 -8.27 17.61 3.93
C SER A 98 -8.55 16.17 4.37
N ILE A 99 -8.20 15.86 5.62
CA ILE A 99 -8.56 14.60 6.27
C ILE A 99 -9.49 14.96 7.43
N PRO A 100 -10.71 14.43 7.48
CA PRO A 100 -11.61 14.68 8.60
C PRO A 100 -11.07 14.05 9.89
N PRO A 101 -11.42 14.59 11.07
CA PRO A 101 -11.17 13.92 12.33
C PRO A 101 -11.74 12.50 12.33
N LEU A 102 -10.99 11.57 12.91
CA LEU A 102 -11.36 10.15 12.96
C LEU A 102 -11.79 9.75 14.37
N GLU A 103 -13.01 9.26 14.50
CA GLU A 103 -13.52 8.70 15.75
C GLU A 103 -13.98 7.25 15.52
N LEU A 104 -13.10 6.31 15.83
CA LEU A 104 -13.35 4.86 15.76
C LEU A 104 -13.17 4.25 17.15
N THR A 105 -14.11 4.52 18.05
CA THR A 105 -14.05 4.07 19.45
C THR A 105 -14.66 2.70 19.67
N ASP A 106 -15.60 2.28 18.82
CA ASP A 106 -16.26 0.98 18.88
C ASP A 106 -15.87 0.10 17.67
N ALA A 107 -15.45 -1.14 17.96
CA ALA A 107 -15.15 -2.14 16.94
C ALA A 107 -16.41 -2.68 16.26
N GLY A 108 -17.57 -2.52 16.89
CA GLY A 108 -18.85 -3.05 16.42
C GLY A 108 -18.88 -4.58 16.40
N VAL A 109 -19.59 -5.16 15.43
CA VAL A 109 -19.81 -6.61 15.33
C VAL A 109 -19.14 -7.22 14.10
N VAL A 110 -18.65 -8.45 14.24
CA VAL A 110 -18.05 -9.21 13.14
C VAL A 110 -19.16 -9.66 12.18
N LYS A 111 -19.20 -9.09 10.97
CA LYS A 111 -20.19 -9.45 9.94
C LYS A 111 -19.78 -10.65 9.09
N ARG A 112 -18.49 -10.77 8.75
CA ARG A 112 -17.93 -11.84 7.90
C ARG A 112 -16.42 -11.88 8.03
N ILE A 113 -15.84 -13.07 7.94
CA ILE A 113 -14.39 -13.27 7.83
C ILE A 113 -14.05 -13.62 6.37
N ARG A 114 -13.00 -13.00 5.83
CA ARG A 114 -12.44 -13.30 4.51
C ARG A 114 -10.92 -13.40 4.63
N GLY A 115 -10.30 -14.19 3.78
CA GLY A 115 -8.85 -14.32 3.71
C GLY A 115 -8.39 -14.58 2.29
N VAL A 116 -7.10 -14.39 2.05
CA VAL A 116 -6.43 -14.72 0.80
C VAL A 116 -5.31 -15.71 1.12
N ALA A 117 -5.35 -16.88 0.51
CA ALA A 117 -4.25 -17.82 0.50
C ALA A 117 -3.68 -17.85 -0.92
N TYR A 118 -2.35 -17.82 -1.04
CA TYR A 118 -1.69 -17.91 -2.34
C TYR A 118 -0.48 -18.86 -2.24
N SER A 119 -0.07 -19.38 -3.38
CA SER A 119 1.17 -20.11 -3.55
C SER A 119 1.90 -19.56 -4.78
N THR A 120 3.23 -19.55 -4.73
CA THR A 120 4.07 -19.17 -5.86
C THR A 120 5.24 -20.14 -5.94
N ARG A 121 5.71 -20.38 -7.16
CA ARG A 121 6.98 -21.05 -7.36
C ARG A 121 8.09 -20.10 -6.89
N VAL A 122 8.95 -20.59 -6.01
CA VAL A 122 10.21 -19.96 -5.60
C VAL A 122 11.34 -20.38 -6.52
#